data_AF-A0RUG2-F1
#
_entry.id   AF-A0RUG2-F1
#
_cell.length_a   1.000
_cell.length_b   1.000
_cell.length_c   1.000
_cell.angle_alpha   90.00
_cell.angle_beta   90.00
_cell.angle_gamma   90.00
#
_symmetry.space_group_name_H-M   'P 1'
#
loop_
_entity.id
_entity.type
_entity.pdbx_description
1 polymer ?
#
loop_
_entity_poly.entity_id
_entity_poly.type
_entity_poly.pdbx_seq_one_letter_code
_entity_poly.pdbx_strand_id
1 'polypeptide(L)'
;MVMNILEAKARMNKIDIQSVFVVDNLKGYVVVEANDPNAAYQATDGVRHIKGQLRGELDFKDIEGYLVKKSTVTSLEKDQTVEITGGPFKGMKASITRIDHEKEEATVVLLDASYQLPVTVDANYLQVSSS
;
A
#
# COMPACT_ATOMS: atom_id res chain seq x y z
N MET A 1 16.44 8.00 -1.15
CA MET A 1 17.53 9.02 -1.23
C MET A 1 16.98 10.41 -1.50
N VAL A 2 16.20 10.63 -2.57
CA VAL A 2 15.65 11.97 -2.91
C VAL A 2 14.69 12.52 -1.84
N MET A 3 13.80 11.68 -1.28
CA MET A 3 12.85 12.14 -0.24
C MET A 3 13.54 12.71 1.00
N ASN A 4 14.57 12.05 1.53
CA ASN A 4 15.30 12.53 2.71
C ASN A 4 16.02 13.87 2.45
N ILE A 5 16.49 14.10 1.21
CA ILE A 5 17.10 15.37 0.83
C ILE A 5 16.04 16.48 0.78
N LEU A 6 14.87 16.19 0.20
CA LEU A 6 13.74 17.12 0.17
C LEU A 6 13.25 17.46 1.58
N GLU A 7 13.09 16.46 2.45
CA GLU A 7 12.70 16.67 3.84
C GLU A 7 13.72 17.54 4.59
N ALA A 8 15.00 17.19 4.52
CA ALA A 8 16.05 17.96 5.20
C ALA A 8 16.07 19.41 4.72
N LYS A 9 15.99 19.64 3.41
CA LYS A 9 15.96 20.98 2.82
C LYS A 9 14.73 21.76 3.25
N ALA A 10 13.53 21.15 3.22
CA ALA A 10 12.29 21.80 3.62
C ALA A 10 12.34 22.24 5.09
N ARG A 11 12.84 21.38 5.99
CA ARG A 11 13.03 21.72 7.40
C ARG A 11 14.06 22.81 7.62
N MET A 12 15.21 22.74 6.96
CA MET A 12 16.29 23.73 7.10
C MET A 12 15.87 25.12 6.65
N ASN A 13 15.17 25.19 5.52
CA ASN A 13 14.80 26.47 4.89
C ASN A 13 13.38 26.92 5.26
N LYS A 14 12.68 26.18 6.13
CA LYS A 14 11.28 26.43 6.53
C LYS A 14 10.34 26.61 5.33
N ILE A 15 10.49 25.72 4.34
CA ILE A 15 9.67 25.74 3.13
C ILE A 15 8.31 25.11 3.47
N ASP A 16 7.22 25.78 3.09
CA ASP A 16 5.86 25.35 3.39
C ASP A 16 5.36 24.27 2.43
N ILE A 17 5.84 23.05 2.64
CA ILE A 17 5.33 21.83 1.99
C ILE A 17 4.76 20.90 3.06
N GLN A 18 3.62 20.26 2.77
CA GLN A 18 2.90 19.42 3.74
C GLN A 18 3.41 17.98 3.70
N SER A 19 3.66 17.45 2.51
CA SER A 19 4.14 16.07 2.36
C SER A 19 4.98 15.87 1.09
N VAL A 20 5.80 14.82 1.10
CA VAL A 20 6.49 14.29 -0.08
C VAL A 20 6.27 12.79 -0.09
N PHE A 21 5.80 12.25 -1.21
CA PHE A 21 5.58 10.81 -1.33
C PHE A 21 6.07 10.26 -2.67
N VAL A 22 6.42 8.98 -2.64
CA VAL A 22 6.80 8.18 -3.79
C VAL A 22 5.68 7.19 -4.05
N VAL A 23 5.26 7.09 -5.30
CA VAL A 23 4.31 6.08 -5.76
C VAL A 23 5.09 4.95 -6.40
N ASP A 24 4.91 3.72 -5.93
CA ASP A 24 5.65 2.55 -6.43
C ASP A 24 5.47 2.33 -7.94
N ASN A 25 4.28 2.63 -8.46
CA ASN A 25 3.96 2.52 -9.88
C ASN A 25 4.45 3.71 -10.73
N LEU A 26 4.88 4.81 -10.12
CA LEU A 26 5.36 6.01 -10.83
C LEU A 26 6.89 6.14 -10.72
N LYS A 27 7.60 5.24 -11.40
CA LYS A 27 9.07 5.20 -11.38
C LYS A 27 9.67 6.50 -11.93
N GLY A 28 10.58 7.08 -11.15
CA GLY A 28 11.32 8.29 -11.56
C GLY A 28 10.65 9.61 -11.19
N TYR A 29 9.50 9.57 -10.51
CA TYR A 29 8.80 10.76 -10.04
C TYR A 29 8.64 10.74 -8.52
N VAL A 30 8.51 11.94 -7.96
CA VAL A 30 8.12 12.20 -6.57
C VAL A 30 6.96 13.18 -6.61
N VAL A 31 6.02 13.02 -5.70
CA VAL A 31 4.91 13.97 -5.54
C VAL A 31 5.19 14.82 -4.31
N VAL A 32 4.98 16.12 -4.45
CA VAL A 32 5.16 17.11 -3.37
C VAL A 32 3.82 17.81 -3.19
N GLU A 33 3.29 17.74 -1.98
CA GLU A 33 2.08 18.45 -1.57
C GLU A 33 2.46 19.80 -0.98
N ALA A 34 1.92 20.87 -1.58
CA ALA A 34 2.15 22.24 -1.15
C ALA A 34 0.89 23.07 -1.39
N ASN A 35 0.59 23.99 -0.48
CA ASN A 35 -0.48 24.99 -0.66
C ASN A 35 -0.13 26.04 -1.73
N ASP A 36 1.15 26.30 -1.95
CA ASP A 36 1.68 27.24 -2.94
C ASP A 36 2.63 26.51 -3.91
N PRO A 37 2.39 26.56 -5.23
CA PRO A 37 3.32 26.02 -6.24
C PRO A 37 4.75 26.55 -6.09
N ASN A 38 4.94 27.78 -5.62
CA ASN A 38 6.28 28.32 -5.37
C ASN A 38 7.01 27.58 -4.25
N ALA A 39 6.29 27.12 -3.21
CA ALA A 39 6.88 26.35 -2.13
C ALA A 39 7.36 24.97 -2.64
N ALA A 40 6.57 24.31 -3.49
CA ALA A 40 7.00 23.08 -4.17
C ALA A 40 8.23 23.30 -5.06
N TYR A 41 8.27 24.42 -5.79
CA TYR A 41 9.43 24.79 -6.60
C TYR A 41 10.67 25.02 -5.73
N GLN A 42 10.55 25.81 -4.66
CA GLN A 42 11.66 26.07 -3.72
C GLN A 42 12.17 24.79 -3.07
N ALA A 43 11.29 23.84 -2.74
CA ALA A 43 11.66 22.55 -2.19
C ALA A 43 12.50 21.74 -3.17
N THR A 44 12.13 21.74 -4.46
CA THR A 44 12.75 20.88 -5.49
C THR A 44 13.95 21.51 -6.19
N ASP A 45 14.07 22.84 -6.18
CA ASP A 45 15.15 23.56 -6.85
C ASP A 45 16.55 23.17 -6.33
N GLY A 46 17.54 23.05 -7.22
CA GLY A 46 18.91 22.69 -6.83
C GLY A 46 19.09 21.31 -6.17
N VAL A 47 18.05 20.47 -6.09
CA VAL A 47 18.14 19.12 -5.53
C VAL A 47 18.72 18.16 -6.57
N ARG A 48 19.81 17.47 -6.20
CA ARG A 48 20.43 16.45 -7.06
C ARG A 48 19.42 15.34 -7.38
N HIS A 49 19.39 14.93 -8.65
CA HIS A 49 18.48 13.93 -9.24
C HIS A 49 17.05 14.40 -9.53
N ILE A 50 16.68 15.64 -9.21
CA ILE A 50 15.44 16.24 -9.72
C ILE A 50 15.74 16.95 -11.04
N LYS A 51 14.98 16.61 -12.09
CA LYS A 51 15.17 17.14 -13.46
C LYS A 51 14.22 18.29 -13.80
N GLY A 52 13.20 18.52 -12.99
CA GLY A 52 12.21 19.57 -13.17
C GLY A 52 10.85 19.13 -12.64
N GLN A 53 9.95 20.11 -12.53
CA GLN A 53 8.55 19.87 -12.20
C GLN A 53 7.77 19.58 -13.49
N LEU A 54 6.87 18.59 -13.44
CA LEU A 54 5.91 18.39 -14.52
C LEU A 54 4.94 19.58 -14.55
N ARG A 55 4.51 19.97 -15.76
CA ARG A 55 3.50 21.01 -15.91
C ARG A 55 2.13 20.42 -15.58
N GLY A 56 1.44 21.04 -14.62
CA GLY A 56 0.10 20.65 -14.20
C GLY A 56 0.04 20.34 -12.70
N GLU A 57 -1.17 20.42 -12.17
CA GLU A 57 -1.51 19.95 -10.83
C GLU A 57 -1.99 18.49 -10.93
N LEU A 58 -1.75 17.73 -9.87
CA LEU A 58 -2.22 16.35 -9.75
C LEU A 58 -3.43 16.36 -8.84
N ASP A 59 -4.59 15.90 -9.34
CA ASP A 59 -5.79 15.86 -8.53
C ASP A 59 -5.68 14.74 -7.48
N PHE A 60 -6.29 14.96 -6.31
CA PHE A 60 -6.29 13.93 -5.25
C PHE A 60 -6.84 12.58 -5.73
N LYS A 61 -7.82 12.61 -6.65
CA LYS A 61 -8.42 11.40 -7.25
C LYS A 61 -7.41 10.57 -8.02
N ASP A 62 -6.39 11.18 -8.60
CA ASP A 62 -5.35 10.48 -9.35
C ASP A 62 -4.38 9.74 -8.43
N ILE A 63 -4.28 10.17 -7.16
CA ILE A 63 -3.35 9.61 -6.18
C ILE A 63 -4.01 8.69 -5.15
N GLU A 64 -5.33 8.82 -4.95
CA GLU A 64 -6.11 8.06 -3.97
C GLU A 64 -5.86 6.55 -4.07
N GLY A 65 -5.89 6.00 -5.28
CA GLY A 65 -5.66 4.56 -5.50
C GLY A 65 -4.28 4.05 -5.08
N TYR A 66 -3.29 4.94 -4.97
CA TYR A 66 -1.94 4.59 -4.50
C TYR A 66 -1.76 4.79 -2.99
N LEU A 67 -2.58 5.63 -2.36
CA LEU A 67 -2.58 5.84 -0.91
C LEU A 67 -3.26 4.68 -0.17
N VAL A 68 -4.19 3.99 -0.82
CA VAL A 68 -4.85 2.83 -0.25
C VAL A 68 -3.95 1.60 -0.38
N LYS A 69 -3.12 1.35 0.64
CA LYS A 69 -2.58 0.01 0.88
C LYS A 69 -3.76 -0.87 1.31
N LYS A 70 -4.49 -1.46 0.35
CA LYS A 70 -5.43 -2.55 0.64
C LYS A 70 -4.59 -3.74 1.09
N SER A 71 -4.19 -3.77 2.36
CA SER A 71 -3.73 -5.02 2.94
C SER A 71 -4.96 -5.93 2.95
N THR A 72 -4.92 -6.96 2.12
CA THR A 72 -5.95 -8.00 2.08
C THR A 72 -6.20 -8.53 3.49
N VAL A 73 -5.14 -8.65 4.29
CA VAL A 73 -5.14 -9.06 5.69
C VAL A 73 -5.99 -8.17 6.59
N THR A 74 -6.03 -6.85 6.38
CA THR A 74 -6.83 -5.93 7.20
C THR A 74 -8.34 -6.13 7.02
N SER A 75 -8.76 -6.70 5.88
CA SER A 75 -10.17 -7.00 5.62
C SER A 75 -10.62 -8.39 6.09
N LEU A 76 -9.69 -9.19 6.62
CA LEU A 76 -9.96 -10.54 7.09
C LEU A 76 -10.35 -10.53 8.57
N GLU A 77 -11.37 -11.29 8.91
CA GLU A 77 -11.81 -11.50 10.28
C GLU A 77 -11.81 -12.98 10.64
N LYS A 78 -11.71 -13.28 11.93
CA LYS A 78 -11.85 -14.65 12.43
C LYS A 78 -13.26 -15.17 12.14
N ASP A 79 -13.37 -16.47 11.84
CA ASP A 79 -14.59 -17.19 11.51
C ASP A 79 -15.24 -16.78 10.17
N GLN A 80 -14.57 -15.91 9.41
CA GLN A 80 -14.99 -15.52 8.07
C GLN A 80 -14.69 -16.61 7.04
N THR A 81 -15.60 -16.81 6.09
CA THR A 81 -15.40 -17.70 4.94
C THR A 81 -14.68 -16.96 3.82
N VAL A 82 -13.61 -17.57 3.33
CA VAL A 82 -12.73 -17.05 2.29
C VAL A 82 -12.47 -18.09 1.22
N GLU A 83 -12.13 -17.62 0.03
CA GLU A 83 -11.62 -18.43 -1.06
C GLU A 83 -10.11 -18.25 -1.17
N ILE A 84 -9.40 -19.36 -1.32
CA ILE A 84 -7.95 -19.35 -1.51
C ILE A 84 -7.66 -19.14 -3.00
N THR A 85 -6.97 -18.06 -3.37
CA THR A 85 -6.69 -17.68 -4.77
C THR A 85 -5.29 -18.07 -5.25
N GLY A 86 -4.41 -18.50 -4.33
CA GLY A 86 -3.01 -18.82 -4.59
C GLY A 86 -2.51 -20.04 -3.81
N GLY A 87 -1.32 -20.53 -4.18
CA GLY A 87 -0.70 -21.69 -3.53
C GLY A 87 -1.36 -23.03 -3.84
N PRO A 88 -1.03 -24.10 -3.09
CA PRO A 88 -1.46 -25.47 -3.37
C PRO A 88 -2.96 -25.72 -3.15
N PHE A 89 -3.64 -24.85 -2.39
CA PHE A 89 -5.06 -24.97 -2.07
C PHE A 89 -5.94 -24.00 -2.88
N LYS A 90 -5.42 -23.47 -3.99
CA LYS A 90 -6.13 -22.54 -4.86
C LYS A 90 -7.49 -23.11 -5.30
N GLY A 91 -8.54 -22.29 -5.20
CA GLY A 91 -9.93 -22.59 -5.55
C GLY A 91 -10.74 -23.25 -4.44
N MET A 92 -10.14 -23.56 -3.29
CA MET A 92 -10.86 -24.13 -2.15
C MET A 92 -11.45 -23.03 -1.27
N LYS A 93 -12.62 -23.32 -0.67
CA LYS A 93 -13.20 -22.49 0.37
C LYS A 93 -12.65 -22.89 1.73
N ALA A 94 -12.38 -21.90 2.57
CA ALA A 94 -11.87 -22.11 3.91
C ALA A 94 -12.50 -21.13 4.91
N SER A 95 -12.53 -21.50 6.18
CA SER A 95 -12.91 -20.60 7.27
C SER A 95 -11.68 -20.23 8.09
N ILE A 96 -11.54 -18.93 8.40
CA ILE A 96 -10.39 -18.41 9.14
C ILE A 96 -10.50 -18.75 10.62
N THR A 97 -9.47 -19.38 11.18
CA THR A 97 -9.42 -19.68 12.63
C THR A 97 -8.53 -18.70 13.40
N ARG A 98 -7.48 -18.19 12.76
CA ARG A 98 -6.52 -17.25 13.35
C ARG A 98 -5.84 -16.45 12.26
N ILE A 99 -5.56 -15.17 12.55
CA ILE A 99 -4.81 -14.26 11.67
C ILE A 99 -3.58 -13.77 12.43
N ASP A 100 -2.44 -13.78 11.76
CA ASP A 100 -1.18 -13.19 12.23
C ASP A 100 -0.86 -11.98 11.34
N HIS A 101 -1.21 -10.79 11.83
CA HIS A 101 -1.05 -9.54 11.08
C HIS A 101 0.42 -9.11 10.93
N GLU A 102 1.33 -9.56 11.81
CA GLU A 102 2.75 -9.23 11.71
C GLU A 102 3.43 -10.06 10.62
N LYS A 103 3.01 -11.31 10.46
CA LYS A 103 3.58 -12.24 9.46
C LYS A 103 2.82 -12.26 8.13
N GLU A 104 1.67 -11.59 8.06
CA GLU A 104 0.75 -11.69 6.93
C GLU A 104 0.34 -13.15 6.62
N GLU A 105 0.14 -13.95 7.67
CA GLU A 105 -0.26 -15.36 7.59
C GLU A 105 -1.62 -15.57 8.25
N ALA A 106 -2.40 -16.53 7.75
CA ALA A 106 -3.66 -16.93 8.36
C ALA A 106 -3.78 -18.45 8.45
N THR A 107 -4.25 -18.93 9.59
CA THR A 107 -4.61 -20.35 9.78
C THR A 107 -6.07 -20.54 9.40
N VAL A 108 -6.32 -21.38 8.40
CA VAL A 108 -7.65 -21.63 7.84
C VAL A 108 -8.00 -23.11 7.88
N VAL A 109 -9.29 -23.41 7.96
CA VAL A 109 -9.83 -24.77 7.87
C VAL A 109 -10.59 -24.91 6.56
N LEU A 110 -10.17 -25.86 5.73
CA LEU A 110 -10.79 -26.12 4.42
C LEU A 110 -12.21 -26.69 4.60
N LEU A 111 -13.19 -26.10 3.92
CA LEU A 111 -14.60 -26.50 3.98
C LEU A 111 -14.93 -27.63 3.01
N ASP A 112 -14.19 -27.72 1.90
CA ASP A 112 -14.40 -28.72 0.84
C ASP A 112 -13.65 -30.05 1.11
N ALA A 113 -12.90 -30.13 2.21
CA ALA A 113 -12.15 -31.32 2.58
C ALA A 113 -13.01 -32.28 3.42
N SER A 114 -12.86 -33.59 3.19
CA SER A 114 -13.51 -34.64 3.99
C SER A 114 -13.06 -34.67 5.46
N TYR A 115 -11.97 -33.97 5.78
CA TYR A 115 -11.44 -33.81 7.13
C TYR A 115 -11.02 -32.36 7.37
N GLN A 116 -11.34 -31.84 8.55
CA GLN A 116 -11.02 -30.46 8.95
C GLN A 116 -9.57 -30.38 9.44
N LEU A 117 -8.64 -30.13 8.52
CA LEU A 117 -7.24 -29.87 8.84
C LEU A 117 -6.97 -28.35 8.87
N PRO A 118 -6.47 -27.79 9.99
CA PRO A 118 -6.00 -26.40 10.00
C PRO A 118 -4.68 -26.29 9.24
N VAL A 119 -4.65 -25.42 8.23
CA VAL A 119 -3.46 -25.12 7.42
C VAL A 119 -3.12 -23.64 7.53
N THR A 120 -1.83 -23.31 7.54
CA THR A 120 -1.38 -21.92 7.52
C THR A 120 -1.04 -21.53 6.09
N VAL A 121 -1.61 -20.42 5.63
CA VAL A 121 -1.43 -19.88 4.28
C VAL A 121 -1.12 -18.39 4.35
N ASP A 122 -0.49 -17.88 3.30
CA ASP A 122 -0.28 -16.45 3.12
C ASP A 122 -1.65 -15.74 3.04
N ALA A 123 -1.86 -14.75 3.89
CA ALA A 123 -3.12 -14.03 3.99
C ALA A 123 -3.42 -13.22 2.71
N ASN A 124 -2.40 -12.91 1.89
CA ASN A 124 -2.59 -12.27 0.58
C ASN A 124 -3.24 -13.21 -0.45
N TYR A 125 -3.23 -14.53 -0.22
CA TYR A 125 -3.95 -15.49 -1.06
C TYR A 125 -5.42 -15.63 -0.67
N LEU A 126 -5.87 -15.04 0.44
CA LEU A 126 -7.25 -15.15 0.89
C LEU A 126 -8.09 -14.03 0.31
N GLN A 127 -9.18 -14.39 -0.36
CA GLN A 127 -10.17 -13.43 -0.82
C GLN A 127 -11.48 -13.67 -0.11
N VAL A 128 -12.09 -12.61 0.43
CA VAL A 128 -13.41 -12.71 1.06
C VAL A 128 -14.40 -13.22 0.02
N SER A 129 -15.02 -14.37 0.28
CA SER A 129 -16.06 -14.88 -0.60
C SER A 129 -17.35 -14.15 -0.25
N SER A 130 -17.67 -13.11 -1.01
CA SER A 130 -18.99 -12.49 -0.97
C SER A 130 -20.01 -13.51 -1.48
N SER A 131 -21.00 -13.86 -0.67
CA SER A 131 -22.20 -14.56 -1.13
C SER A 131 -22.97 -13.74 -2.15
#